data_AF-A0A3D5UVD2-F1
#
_entry.id   AF-A0A3D5UVD2-F1
#
_cell.length_a   1.000
_cell.length_b   1.000
_cell.length_c   1.000
_cell.angle_alpha   90.00
_cell.angle_beta   90.00
_cell.angle_gamma   90.00
#
_symmetry.space_group_name_H-M   'P 1'
#
loop_
_entity.id
_entity.type
_entity.pdbx_description
1 polymer ?
#
loop_
_entity_poly.entity_id
_entity_poly.type
_entity_poly.pdbx_seq_one_letter_code
_entity_poly.pdbx_strand_id
1 'polypeptide(L)'
;AGAINLVTRRPDTGLTGRVTTRMDFSDDLDRSGTRINGIASYGDPDWYLQAAASWLDQDFTTLPDDFSGGLVQPSGKRLRSEAEDKSLNIKGALTPGDDEYALTVQIQEGQKGAPPYAGNTPGEAIYFDWPYYDKTSV
;
A
#
# COMPACT_ATOMS: atom_id res chain seq x y z
N ALA A 1 -1.50 18.43 -16.25
CA ALA A 1 -1.19 16.99 -16.23
C ALA A 1 0.31 16.84 -16.00
N GLY A 2 0.72 15.93 -15.12
CA GLY A 2 2.11 15.62 -14.82
C GLY A 2 2.27 14.12 -14.62
N ALA A 3 3.49 13.62 -14.75
CA ALA A 3 3.81 12.21 -14.53
C ALA A 3 4.64 12.06 -13.26
N ILE A 4 4.30 11.06 -12.45
CA ILE A 4 5.16 10.56 -11.37
C ILE A 4 5.84 9.32 -11.92
N ASN A 5 7.18 9.33 -11.93
CA ASN A 5 7.97 8.18 -12.35
C ASN A 5 8.58 7.51 -11.12
N LEU A 6 8.15 6.29 -10.82
CA LEU A 6 8.82 5.43 -9.85
C LEU A 6 9.89 4.62 -10.58
N VAL A 7 11.15 4.87 -10.25
CA VAL A 7 12.28 4.11 -10.77
C VAL A 7 12.89 3.31 -9.63
N THR A 8 12.87 1.98 -9.76
CA THR A 8 13.54 1.09 -8.80
C THR A 8 15.03 1.05 -9.10
N ARG A 9 15.86 1.23 -8.07
CA ARG A 9 17.33 1.25 -8.20
C ARG A 9 17.85 -0.11 -8.70
N ARG A 10 18.83 -0.10 -9.61
CA ARG A 10 19.61 -1.29 -9.99
C ARG A 10 20.33 -1.84 -8.75
N PRO A 11 20.20 -3.14 -8.43
CA PRO A 11 20.85 -3.72 -7.26
C PRO A 11 22.36 -3.77 -7.43
N ASP A 12 23.06 -3.64 -6.30
CA ASP A 12 24.52 -3.84 -6.23
C ASP A 12 24.84 -5.34 -6.38
N THR A 13 26.11 -5.69 -6.66
CA THR A 13 26.52 -7.10 -6.84
C THR A 13 26.28 -7.93 -5.59
N GLY A 14 25.77 -9.15 -5.79
CA GLY A 14 25.42 -10.09 -4.73
C GLY A 14 24.00 -9.92 -4.22
N LEU A 15 23.67 -10.62 -3.14
CA LEU A 15 22.34 -10.62 -2.53
C LEU A 15 22.19 -9.47 -1.55
N THR A 16 21.14 -8.67 -1.74
CA THR A 16 20.73 -7.62 -0.81
C THR A 16 19.23 -7.75 -0.51
N GLY A 17 18.81 -7.23 0.64
CA GLY A 17 17.39 -7.24 0.98
C GLY A 17 17.07 -6.36 2.17
N ARG A 18 15.79 -6.03 2.30
CA ARG A 18 15.22 -5.26 3.41
C ARG A 18 13.81 -5.75 3.67
N VAL A 19 13.49 -5.91 4.95
CA VAL A 19 12.11 -6.11 5.42
C VAL A 19 11.80 -4.99 6.41
N THR A 20 10.58 -4.49 6.35
CA THR A 20 10.08 -3.44 7.23
C THR A 20 8.69 -3.80 7.70
N THR A 21 8.53 -3.87 9.01
CA THR A 21 7.25 -4.12 9.67
C THR A 21 6.86 -2.87 10.46
N ARG A 22 5.59 -2.52 10.38
CA ARG A 22 4.97 -1.41 11.12
C ARG A 22 3.68 -1.91 11.74
N MET A 23 3.44 -1.50 12.98
CA MET A 23 2.16 -1.66 13.66
C MET A 23 1.72 -0.28 14.11
N ASP A 24 0.45 0.03 13.86
CA ASP A 24 -0.17 1.31 14.19
C ASP A 24 -1.17 1.10 15.33
N PHE A 25 -1.22 2.06 16.25
CA PHE A 25 -2.09 2.06 17.41
C PHE A 25 -2.77 3.42 17.53
N SER A 26 -4.00 3.42 18.06
CA SER A 26 -4.72 4.62 18.46
C SER A 26 -4.28 5.12 19.84
N ASP A 27 -4.80 6.27 20.25
CA ASP A 27 -4.53 6.87 21.56
C ASP A 27 -5.03 5.99 22.73
N ASP A 28 -6.06 5.17 22.48
CA ASP A 28 -6.58 4.15 23.41
C ASP A 28 -5.76 2.83 23.39
N LEU A 29 -4.62 2.81 22.69
CA LEU A 29 -3.77 1.64 22.44
C LEU A 29 -4.45 0.50 21.66
N ASP A 30 -5.60 0.74 21.05
CA ASP A 30 -6.18 -0.19 20.10
C ASP A 30 -5.34 -0.24 18.83
N ARG A 31 -4.97 -1.43 18.37
CA ARG A 31 -4.27 -1.63 17.10
C ARG A 31 -5.16 -1.15 15.95
N SER A 32 -4.67 -0.22 15.14
CA SER A 32 -5.37 0.37 14.00
C SER A 32 -4.92 -0.21 12.66
N GLY A 33 -3.72 -0.80 12.60
CA GLY A 33 -3.24 -1.51 11.42
C GLY A 33 -1.87 -2.14 11.55
N THR A 34 -1.49 -2.91 10.54
CA THR A 34 -0.19 -3.54 10.36
C THR A 34 0.24 -3.42 8.91
N ARG A 35 1.52 -3.14 8.69
CA ARG A 35 2.11 -3.13 7.35
C ARG A 35 3.43 -3.88 7.35
N ILE A 36 3.59 -4.78 6.39
CA ILE A 36 4.83 -5.50 6.13
C ILE A 36 5.24 -5.21 4.69
N ASN A 37 6.49 -4.81 4.49
CA ASN A 37 7.06 -4.65 3.16
C ASN A 37 8.40 -5.37 3.12
N GLY A 38 8.67 -6.06 2.03
CA GLY A 38 9.91 -6.78 1.79
C GLY A 38 10.42 -6.48 0.39
N ILE A 39 11.73 -6.35 0.26
CA ILE A 39 12.41 -6.35 -1.04
C ILE A 39 13.69 -7.16 -0.92
N ALA A 40 13.92 -8.01 -1.91
CA ALA A 40 15.16 -8.75 -2.09
C ALA A 40 15.65 -8.53 -3.52
N SER A 41 16.96 -8.50 -3.70
CA SER A 41 17.57 -8.32 -5.01
C SER A 41 18.89 -9.03 -5.08
N TYR A 42 19.18 -9.62 -6.24
CA TYR A 42 20.47 -10.17 -6.59
C TYR A 42 21.00 -9.45 -7.82
N GLY A 43 22.21 -8.92 -7.72
CA GLY A 43 22.91 -8.28 -8.84
C GLY A 43 24.14 -9.07 -9.28
N ASP A 44 24.36 -9.11 -10.58
CA ASP A 44 25.56 -9.61 -11.26
C ASP A 44 26.00 -8.56 -12.31
N PRO A 45 27.23 -8.59 -12.84
CA PRO A 45 27.63 -7.68 -13.91
C PRO A 45 26.71 -7.71 -15.15
N ASP A 46 26.24 -8.90 -15.54
CA ASP A 46 25.50 -9.08 -16.81
C ASP A 46 23.99 -9.19 -16.63
N TRP A 47 23.48 -9.30 -15.40
CA TRP A 47 22.05 -9.41 -15.13
C TRP A 47 21.69 -9.07 -13.69
N TYR A 48 20.41 -8.82 -13.43
CA TYR A 48 19.90 -8.73 -12.07
C TYR A 48 18.46 -9.22 -11.95
N LEU A 49 18.09 -9.58 -10.72
CA LEU A 49 16.73 -9.94 -10.36
C LEU A 49 16.33 -9.22 -9.06
N GLN A 50 15.11 -8.74 -9.00
CA GLN A 50 14.53 -8.07 -7.85
C GLN A 50 13.09 -8.56 -7.63
N ALA A 51 12.75 -8.80 -6.37
CA ALA A 51 11.40 -9.11 -5.95
C ALA A 51 11.03 -8.25 -4.75
N ALA A 52 9.88 -7.61 -4.80
CA ALA A 52 9.31 -6.82 -3.73
C ALA A 52 7.88 -7.29 -3.44
N ALA A 53 7.50 -7.33 -2.18
CA ALA A 53 6.14 -7.65 -1.76
C ALA A 53 5.71 -6.71 -0.64
N SER A 54 4.43 -6.36 -0.61
CA SER A 54 3.82 -5.62 0.49
C SER A 54 2.51 -6.26 0.92
N TRP A 55 2.24 -6.13 2.21
CA TRP A 55 0.95 -6.44 2.81
C TRP A 55 0.59 -5.32 3.79
N LEU A 56 -0.63 -4.82 3.65
CA LEU A 56 -1.26 -3.84 4.51
C LEU A 56 -2.58 -4.41 4.99
N ASP A 57 -2.80 -4.33 6.30
CA ASP A 57 -4.04 -4.66 6.98
C ASP A 57 -4.37 -3.49 7.92
N GLN A 58 -5.39 -2.72 7.61
CA GLN A 58 -5.83 -1.57 8.38
C GLN A 58 -7.25 -1.82 8.86
N ASP A 59 -7.44 -1.83 10.17
CA ASP A 59 -8.75 -2.01 10.80
C ASP A 59 -9.54 -0.68 10.77
N PHE A 60 -8.87 0.43 11.08
CA PHE A 60 -9.49 1.75 11.08
C PHE A 60 -8.44 2.87 11.03
N THR A 61 -8.87 4.07 10.64
CA THR A 61 -8.10 5.31 10.83
C THR A 61 -8.56 6.01 12.11
N THR A 62 -7.61 6.42 12.96
CA THR A 62 -7.88 7.19 14.18
C THR A 62 -8.26 8.62 13.81
N LEU A 63 -9.34 9.13 14.40
CA LEU A 63 -9.78 10.51 14.29
C LEU A 63 -9.11 11.37 15.37
N PRO A 64 -8.88 12.67 15.09
CA PRO A 64 -8.40 13.60 16.11
C PRO A 64 -9.29 13.65 17.36
N ASP A 65 -8.68 13.86 18.53
CA ASP A 65 -9.39 13.96 19.82
C ASP A 65 -10.43 15.09 19.88
N ASP A 66 -10.21 16.17 19.13
CA ASP A 66 -11.12 17.33 19.06
C ASP A 66 -12.35 17.08 18.16
N PHE A 67 -12.40 15.96 17.46
CA PHE A 67 -13.58 15.56 16.70
C PHE A 67 -14.66 15.02 17.63
N SER A 68 -15.66 15.84 17.92
CA SER A 68 -16.76 15.53 18.85
C SER A 68 -17.81 14.55 18.33
N GLY A 69 -17.65 14.00 17.13
CA GLY A 69 -18.67 13.20 16.46
C GLY A 69 -19.68 14.03 15.66
N GLY A 70 -20.32 13.39 14.69
CA GLY A 70 -21.42 13.91 13.88
C GLY A 70 -22.61 12.95 13.84
N LEU A 71 -23.60 13.24 12.99
CA LEU A 71 -24.86 12.48 12.91
C LEU A 71 -24.68 10.96 12.72
N VAL A 72 -23.68 10.53 11.94
CA VAL A 72 -23.45 9.12 11.58
C VAL A 72 -22.06 8.60 11.97
N GLN A 73 -21.15 9.48 12.38
CA GLN A 73 -19.75 9.18 12.66
C GLN A 73 -19.43 9.53 14.13
N PRO A 74 -19.18 8.55 15.01
CA PRO A 74 -18.74 8.82 16.38
C PRO A 74 -17.31 9.36 16.41
N SER A 75 -16.87 9.86 17.56
CA SER A 75 -15.48 10.19 17.83
C SER A 75 -14.58 8.93 17.87
N GLY A 76 -13.26 9.13 17.87
CA GLY A 76 -12.27 8.05 17.99
C GLY A 76 -11.98 7.33 16.66
N LYS A 77 -12.79 6.36 16.25
CA LYS A 77 -12.50 5.52 15.06
C LYS A 77 -13.27 5.95 13.83
N ARG A 78 -12.59 6.15 12.70
CA ARG A 78 -13.27 6.44 11.42
C ARG A 78 -14.02 5.21 10.93
N LEU A 79 -15.34 5.31 10.80
CA LEU A 79 -16.17 4.22 10.29
C LEU A 79 -15.86 3.92 8.82
N ARG A 80 -15.93 2.64 8.46
CA ARG A 80 -15.73 2.12 7.10
C ARG A 80 -14.38 2.54 6.49
N SER A 81 -13.34 2.63 7.33
CA SER A 81 -11.98 3.02 6.93
C SER A 81 -11.00 1.84 6.90
N GLU A 82 -11.51 0.63 7.08
CA GLU A 82 -10.78 -0.60 6.88
C GLU A 82 -10.19 -0.69 5.47
N ALA A 83 -8.99 -1.23 5.37
CA ALA A 83 -8.30 -1.42 4.09
C ALA A 83 -7.36 -2.62 4.16
N GLU A 84 -7.41 -3.45 3.13
CA GLU A 84 -6.43 -4.49 2.89
C GLU A 84 -5.76 -4.24 1.54
N ASP A 85 -4.43 -4.36 1.46
CA ASP A 85 -3.69 -4.26 0.20
C ASP A 85 -2.53 -5.24 0.19
N LYS A 86 -2.41 -5.99 -0.91
CA LYS A 86 -1.34 -6.94 -1.18
C LYS A 86 -0.72 -6.56 -2.51
N SER A 87 0.61 -6.49 -2.57
CA SER A 87 1.30 -6.30 -3.82
C SER A 87 2.52 -7.21 -3.95
N LEU A 88 2.80 -7.59 -5.19
CA LEU A 88 3.98 -8.33 -5.61
C LEU A 88 4.56 -7.66 -6.86
N ASN A 89 5.86 -7.42 -6.84
CA ASN A 89 6.61 -6.81 -7.93
C ASN A 89 7.84 -7.65 -8.20
N ILE A 90 7.99 -8.16 -9.43
CA ILE A 90 9.16 -8.93 -9.84
C ILE A 90 9.76 -8.24 -11.05
N LYS A 91 11.03 -7.86 -10.96
CA LYS A 91 11.79 -7.23 -12.03
C LYS A 91 13.04 -8.04 -12.33
N GLY A 92 13.20 -8.47 -13.57
CA GLY A 92 14.42 -9.09 -14.06
C GLY A 92 15.00 -8.26 -15.20
N ALA A 93 16.32 -8.18 -15.29
CA ALA A 93 16.96 -7.52 -16.43
C ALA A 93 18.28 -8.19 -16.84
N LEU A 94 18.58 -8.11 -18.13
CA LEU A 94 19.86 -8.45 -18.74
C LEU A 94 20.59 -7.15 -19.10
N THR A 95 21.88 -7.08 -18.83
CA THR A 95 22.70 -5.89 -19.07
C THR A 95 23.96 -6.20 -19.88
N PRO A 96 23.84 -6.60 -21.16
CA PRO A 96 25.00 -6.86 -22.00
C PRO A 96 25.72 -5.56 -22.38
N GLY A 97 26.95 -5.38 -21.91
CA GLY A 97 27.71 -4.15 -22.18
C GLY A 97 27.05 -2.92 -21.54
N ASP A 98 26.63 -1.96 -22.37
CA ASP A 98 25.98 -0.71 -21.94
C ASP A 98 24.44 -0.74 -22.03
N ASP A 99 23.86 -1.78 -22.65
CA ASP A 99 22.42 -1.90 -22.84
C ASP A 99 21.73 -2.56 -21.63
N GLU A 100 20.45 -2.25 -21.39
CA GLU A 100 19.61 -2.93 -20.39
C GLU A 100 18.27 -3.36 -21.01
N TYR A 101 17.94 -4.64 -20.87
CA TYR A 101 16.67 -5.22 -21.25
C TYR A 101 15.96 -5.72 -19.99
N ALA A 102 14.90 -5.01 -19.56
CA ALA A 102 14.18 -5.30 -18.33
C ALA A 102 12.73 -5.71 -18.58
N LEU A 103 12.24 -6.67 -17.79
CA LEU A 103 10.85 -7.07 -17.70
C LEU A 103 10.39 -6.94 -16.25
N THR A 104 9.20 -6.38 -16.04
CA THR A 104 8.63 -6.19 -14.71
C THR A 104 7.19 -6.69 -14.65
N VAL A 105 6.91 -7.65 -13.78
CA VAL A 105 5.54 -8.11 -13.50
C VAL A 105 5.08 -7.53 -12.19
N GLN A 106 3.89 -6.94 -12.18
CA GLN A 106 3.29 -6.32 -11.00
C GLN A 106 1.87 -6.85 -10.78
N ILE A 107 1.61 -7.32 -9.58
CA ILE A 107 0.29 -7.81 -9.14
C ILE A 107 -0.08 -7.00 -7.90
N GLN A 108 -1.29 -6.47 -7.87
CA GLN A 108 -1.83 -5.75 -6.73
C GLN A 108 -3.30 -6.12 -6.52
N GLU A 109 -3.64 -6.49 -5.30
CA GLU A 109 -4.99 -6.84 -4.87
C GLU A 109 -5.32 -5.97 -3.66
N GLY A 110 -6.45 -5.25 -3.72
CA GLY A 110 -6.79 -4.28 -2.71
C GLY A 110 -8.28 -4.19 -2.46
N GLN A 111 -8.65 -4.04 -1.19
CA GLN A 111 -10.00 -3.80 -0.72
C GLN A 111 -9.99 -2.63 0.25
N LYS A 112 -11.02 -1.80 0.20
CA LYS A 112 -11.13 -0.64 1.07
C LYS A 112 -12.59 -0.31 1.33
N GLY A 113 -12.93 -0.07 2.59
CA GLY A 113 -14.21 0.52 2.96
C GLY A 113 -14.36 1.94 2.40
N ALA A 114 -15.59 2.41 2.24
CA ALA A 114 -15.84 3.81 1.95
C ALA A 114 -16.42 4.52 3.18
N PRO A 115 -15.64 5.40 3.83
CA PRO A 115 -16.12 6.18 4.96
C PRO A 115 -17.26 7.12 4.54
N PRO A 116 -18.44 7.08 5.20
CA PRO A 116 -19.57 7.94 4.85
C PRO A 116 -19.28 9.39 5.24
N TYR A 117 -20.00 10.36 4.66
CA TYR A 117 -19.88 11.76 5.07
C TYR A 117 -20.04 11.92 6.59
N ALA A 118 -19.09 12.62 7.23
CA ALA A 118 -19.00 12.73 8.68
C ALA A 118 -19.59 14.05 9.23
N GLY A 119 -20.23 14.87 8.39
CA GLY A 119 -20.82 16.15 8.81
C GLY A 119 -22.26 16.03 9.31
N ASN A 120 -22.87 17.18 9.61
CA ASN A 120 -24.16 17.28 10.30
C ASN A 120 -25.36 17.56 9.38
N THR A 121 -25.20 17.42 8.06
CA THR A 121 -26.30 17.61 7.12
C THR A 121 -27.16 16.33 7.03
N PRO A 122 -28.45 16.39 7.39
CA PRO A 122 -29.34 15.24 7.25
C PRO A 122 -29.50 14.83 5.77
N GLY A 123 -29.39 13.53 5.48
CA GLY A 123 -29.59 12.98 4.13
C GLY A 123 -28.34 12.92 3.23
N GLU A 124 -27.18 13.41 3.69
CA GLU A 124 -25.93 13.40 2.90
C GLU A 124 -25.00 12.20 3.19
N ALA A 125 -25.38 11.31 4.12
CA ALA A 125 -24.63 10.09 4.39
C ALA A 125 -24.83 9.08 3.25
N ILE A 126 -23.96 9.15 2.24
CA ILE A 126 -23.91 8.14 1.17
C ILE A 126 -22.96 7.02 1.62
N TYR A 127 -23.52 5.82 1.71
CA TYR A 127 -22.75 4.59 1.87
C TYR A 127 -22.46 4.04 0.48
N PHE A 128 -21.20 4.06 0.08
CA PHE A 128 -20.73 3.47 -1.17
C PHE A 128 -19.75 2.35 -0.81
N ASP A 129 -19.71 1.30 -1.61
CA ASP A 129 -18.70 0.25 -1.48
C ASP A 129 -18.00 0.14 -2.82
N TRP A 130 -16.67 0.24 -2.80
CA TRP A 130 -15.88 0.02 -4.00
C TRP A 130 -15.95 -1.46 -4.36
N PRO A 131 -16.30 -1.84 -5.61
CA PRO A 131 -16.05 -3.19 -6.07
C PRO A 131 -14.53 -3.46 -6.09
N TYR A 132 -14.14 -4.72 -5.90
CA TYR A 132 -12.75 -5.24 -5.96
C TYR A 132 -11.88 -4.48 -6.96
N TYR A 133 -10.69 -4.04 -6.54
CA TYR A 133 -9.77 -3.26 -7.37
C TYR A 133 -8.48 -4.03 -7.69
N ASP A 134 -8.66 -5.25 -8.19
CA ASP A 134 -7.54 -6.12 -8.55
C ASP A 134 -6.87 -5.62 -9.83
N LYS A 135 -5.54 -5.57 -9.83
CA LYS A 135 -4.71 -5.16 -10.96
C LYS A 135 -3.58 -6.14 -11.20
N THR A 136 -3.47 -6.57 -12.44
CA THR A 136 -2.31 -7.31 -12.95
C THR A 136 -1.70 -6.52 -14.09
N SER A 137 -0.38 -6.34 -14.08
CA SER A 137 0.38 -5.64 -15.11
C SER A 137 1.66 -6.40 -15.43
N VAL A 138 2.06 -6.35 -16.71
CA VAL A 138 3.26 -6.99 -17.27
C VAL A 138 4.05 -5.94 -18.02
#